data_AF-A0A0F5VJU0-F1
#
_entry.id   AF-A0A0F5VJU0-F1
#
_cell.length_a   1.000
_cell.length_b   1.000
_cell.length_c   1.000
_cell.angle_alpha   90.00
_cell.angle_beta   90.00
_cell.angle_gamma   90.00
#
_symmetry.space_group_name_H-M   'P 1'
#
loop_
_entity.id
_entity.type
_entity.pdbx_description
1 polymer ?
#
loop_
_entity_poly.entity_id
_entity_poly.type
_entity_poly.pdbx_seq_one_letter_code
_entity_poly.pdbx_strand_id
1 'polypeptide(L)'
;MVLSNGGRRLLGVGPQTMVLWDLADGGRRFSTPISASARVKFNPVLPEIAIASGGGVKVVNSLLGTTVWEQATAPLTGLAFSRDGQRLALGGPSGQTSGFLHIHSMAPTSVSNRTFEGPVKEIALTSASGPLAVAAGHEPEAKAALFR
;
A
#
# COMPACT_ATOMS: atom_id res chain seq x y z
N MET A 1 19.26 -2.12 8.73
CA MET A 1 18.93 -2.63 7.38
C MET A 1 17.73 -3.56 7.52
N VAL A 2 16.82 -3.57 6.55
CA VAL A 2 15.60 -4.41 6.57
C VAL A 2 15.42 -5.07 5.21
N LEU A 3 15.03 -6.34 5.17
CA LEU A 3 14.70 -7.05 3.93
C LEU A 3 13.18 -7.01 3.68
N SER A 4 12.77 -6.97 2.42
CA SER A 4 11.37 -7.18 2.05
C SER A 4 10.97 -8.65 2.28
N ASN A 5 9.66 -8.89 2.35
CA ASN A 5 9.14 -10.25 2.29
C ASN A 5 9.63 -10.94 0.99
N GLY A 6 10.17 -12.15 1.09
CA GLY A 6 10.80 -12.87 -0.03
C GLY A 6 12.26 -12.54 -0.33
N GLY A 7 12.92 -11.67 0.45
CA GLY A 7 14.38 -11.50 0.41
C GLY A 7 14.94 -10.82 -0.84
N ARG A 8 14.09 -10.35 -1.77
CA ARG A 8 14.53 -9.75 -3.04
C ARG A 8 14.91 -8.27 -2.94
N ARG A 9 14.43 -7.55 -1.92
CA ARG A 9 14.76 -6.13 -1.75
C ARG A 9 15.43 -5.87 -0.42
N LEU A 10 16.42 -5.00 -0.46
CA LEU A 10 17.17 -4.56 0.70
C LEU A 10 16.93 -3.07 0.93
N LEU A 11 16.60 -2.72 2.17
CA LEU A 11 16.45 -1.35 2.61
C LEU A 11 17.59 -0.97 3.57
N GLY A 12 18.35 0.04 3.16
CA GLY A 12 19.32 0.73 4.00
C GLY A 12 18.68 1.98 4.55
N VAL A 13 18.76 2.15 5.86
CA VAL A 13 18.26 3.34 6.56
C VAL A 13 19.46 3.96 7.25
N GLY A 14 19.88 5.12 6.79
CA GLY A 14 20.92 5.95 7.40
C GLY A 14 20.32 7.20 8.06
N PRO A 15 21.15 8.05 8.68
CA PRO A 15 20.67 9.21 9.46
C PRO A 15 19.81 10.23 8.69
N GLN A 16 20.03 10.35 7.38
CA GLN A 16 19.37 11.36 6.54
C GLN A 16 18.78 10.80 5.26
N THR A 17 19.06 9.54 4.96
CA THR A 17 18.66 8.94 3.68
C THR A 17 18.36 7.48 3.86
N MET A 18 17.30 7.07 3.19
CA MET A 18 16.97 5.68 2.96
C MET A 18 17.28 5.33 1.51
N VAL A 19 17.83 4.15 1.29
CA VAL A 19 18.13 3.62 -0.05
C VAL A 19 17.53 2.23 -0.18
N LEU A 20 16.83 1.99 -1.29
CA LEU A 20 16.29 0.69 -1.64
C LEU A 20 17.12 0.08 -2.77
N TRP A 21 17.51 -1.17 -2.60
CA TRP A 21 18.17 -1.99 -3.61
C TRP A 21 17.30 -3.19 -3.99
N ASP A 22 17.42 -3.60 -5.24
CA ASP A 22 16.99 -4.93 -5.69
C ASP A 22 18.20 -5.86 -5.69
N LEU A 23 18.09 -6.96 -4.97
CA LEU A 23 19.17 -7.91 -4.80
C LEU A 23 19.30 -8.86 -6.00
N ALA A 24 18.32 -8.91 -6.90
CA ALA A 24 18.39 -9.74 -8.09
C ALA A 24 19.40 -9.22 -9.11
N ASP A 25 19.51 -7.90 -9.25
CA ASP A 25 20.46 -7.24 -10.17
C ASP A 25 21.50 -6.35 -9.46
N GLY A 26 21.41 -6.22 -8.12
CA GLY A 26 22.27 -5.34 -7.32
C GLY A 26 21.96 -3.85 -7.51
N GLY A 27 20.92 -3.52 -8.27
CA GLY A 27 20.59 -2.16 -8.67
C GLY A 27 19.96 -1.34 -7.55
N ARG A 28 20.41 -0.08 -7.41
CA ARG A 28 19.72 0.92 -6.60
C ARG A 28 18.40 1.29 -7.28
N ARG A 29 17.27 1.05 -6.61
CA ARG A 29 15.93 1.37 -7.13
C ARG A 29 15.56 2.81 -6.88
N PHE A 30 15.66 3.27 -5.63
CA PHE A 30 15.51 4.69 -5.32
C PHE A 30 16.17 5.03 -3.98
N SER A 31 16.25 6.34 -3.71
CA SER A 31 16.56 6.86 -2.39
C SER A 31 15.65 8.01 -2.04
N THR A 32 15.34 8.14 -0.76
CA THR A 32 14.52 9.25 -0.28
C THR A 32 15.13 9.84 0.99
N PRO A 33 15.10 11.18 1.15
CA PRO A 33 15.48 11.82 2.40
C PRO A 33 14.57 11.34 3.53
N ILE A 34 15.19 11.12 4.69
CA ILE A 34 14.47 10.76 5.93
C ILE A 34 15.07 11.54 7.09
N SER A 35 14.33 11.66 8.19
CA SER A 35 14.90 12.13 9.47
C SER A 35 15.61 10.99 10.20
N ALA A 36 16.50 11.32 11.12
CA ALA A 36 17.24 10.33 11.92
C ALA A 36 16.32 9.39 12.73
N SER A 37 15.14 9.88 13.12
CA SER A 37 14.13 9.12 13.87
C SER A 37 13.10 8.43 12.98
N ALA A 38 13.36 8.33 11.66
CA ALA A 38 12.39 7.78 10.74
C ALA A 38 12.11 6.30 11.00
N ARG A 39 10.84 5.92 10.90
CA ARG A 39 10.38 4.53 11.00
C ARG A 39 9.97 4.05 9.62
N VAL A 40 10.37 2.83 9.27
CA VAL A 40 10.08 2.26 7.95
C VAL A 40 9.53 0.85 8.08
N LYS A 41 8.47 0.54 7.31
CA LYS A 41 7.86 -0.79 7.24
C LYS A 41 7.50 -1.15 5.81
N PHE A 42 7.81 -2.37 5.40
CA PHE A 42 7.28 -2.96 4.17
C PHE A 42 5.82 -3.36 4.37
N ASN A 43 5.00 -3.14 3.35
CA ASN A 43 3.72 -3.81 3.23
C ASN A 43 4.00 -5.31 2.99
N PRO A 44 3.36 -6.23 3.74
CA PRO A 44 3.62 -7.67 3.61
C PRO A 44 3.08 -8.29 2.32
N VAL A 45 2.16 -7.61 1.62
CA VAL A 45 1.45 -8.11 0.44
C VAL A 45 1.75 -7.27 -0.80
N LEU A 46 1.67 -5.94 -0.71
CA LEU A 46 1.85 -5.04 -1.84
C LEU A 46 3.31 -4.55 -1.95
N PRO A 47 3.77 -4.11 -3.13
CA PRO A 47 5.11 -3.56 -3.31
C PRO A 47 5.20 -2.13 -2.74
N GLU A 48 4.88 -1.95 -1.46
CA GLU A 48 4.77 -0.65 -0.80
C GLU A 48 5.65 -0.57 0.45
N ILE A 49 6.09 0.65 0.77
CA ILE A 49 6.86 0.95 1.97
C ILE A 49 6.23 2.15 2.66
N ALA A 50 5.84 2.00 3.92
CA ALA A 50 5.46 3.12 4.78
C ALA A 50 6.70 3.72 5.44
N ILE A 51 6.83 5.04 5.36
CA ILE A 51 7.94 5.84 5.87
C ILE A 51 7.32 6.93 6.75
N ALA A 52 7.54 6.85 8.06
CA ALA A 52 7.19 7.90 9.00
C ALA A 52 8.43 8.75 9.31
N SER A 53 8.37 10.05 9.09
CA SER A 53 9.42 11.01 9.43
C SER A 53 8.82 12.25 10.09
N GLY A 54 9.63 13.29 10.36
CA GLY A 54 9.17 14.50 11.06
C GLY A 54 8.01 15.24 10.38
N GLY A 55 7.79 15.03 9.08
CA GLY A 55 6.70 15.65 8.31
C GLY A 55 5.43 14.80 8.18
N GLY A 56 5.35 13.64 8.84
CA GLY A 56 4.23 12.71 8.74
C GLY A 56 4.62 11.38 8.08
N VAL A 57 3.64 10.74 7.45
CA VAL A 57 3.79 9.40 6.86
C VAL A 57 3.60 9.46 5.35
N LYS A 58 4.49 8.78 4.63
CA LYS A 58 4.35 8.51 3.20
C LYS A 58 4.35 7.00 2.98
N VAL A 59 3.46 6.53 2.14
CA VAL A 59 3.53 5.18 1.56
C VAL A 59 4.00 5.34 0.13
N VAL A 60 5.10 4.66 -0.21
CA VAL A 60 5.71 4.72 -1.53
C VAL A 60 5.63 3.35 -2.21
N ASN A 61 5.32 3.35 -3.50
CA ASN A 61 5.48 2.18 -4.35
C ASN A 61 6.98 1.91 -4.52
N SER A 62 7.44 0.76 -4.05
CA SER A 62 8.85 0.40 -4.02
C SER A 62 9.38 -0.18 -5.34
N LEU A 63 8.53 -0.34 -6.35
CA LEU A 63 8.96 -0.58 -7.74
C LEU A 63 9.24 0.74 -8.47
N LEU A 64 8.35 1.72 -8.28
CA LEU A 64 8.34 2.96 -9.07
C LEU A 64 8.99 4.14 -8.34
N GLY A 65 9.19 4.04 -7.02
CA GLY A 65 9.66 5.14 -6.17
C GLY A 65 8.63 6.26 -5.99
N THR A 66 7.38 6.05 -6.41
CA THR A 66 6.31 7.06 -6.36
C THR A 66 5.55 7.00 -5.05
N THR A 67 5.14 8.15 -4.51
CA THR A 67 4.23 8.22 -3.36
C THR A 67 2.82 7.82 -3.81
N VAL A 68 2.21 6.85 -3.13
CA VAL A 68 0.82 6.40 -3.39
C VAL A 68 -0.16 6.89 -2.35
N TRP A 69 0.34 7.23 -1.16
CA TRP A 69 -0.46 7.81 -0.09
C TRP A 69 0.44 8.65 0.83
N GLU A 70 -0.06 9.76 1.34
CA GLU A 70 0.64 10.54 2.35
C GLU A 70 -0.34 11.21 3.30
N GLN A 71 0.12 11.41 4.54
CA GLN A 71 -0.64 12.14 5.54
C GLN A 71 0.30 12.86 6.50
N ALA A 72 0.03 14.14 6.71
CA ALA A 72 0.64 14.91 7.79
C ALA A 72 0.14 14.37 9.14
N THR A 73 1.07 14.12 10.07
CA THR A 73 0.74 13.64 11.42
C THR A 73 1.67 14.27 12.44
N ALA A 74 1.24 14.29 13.71
CA ALA A 74 2.15 14.49 14.83
C ALA A 74 3.24 13.38 14.86
N PRO A 75 4.33 13.57 15.63
CA PRO A 75 5.39 12.58 15.75
C PRO A 75 4.86 11.19 16.13
N LEU A 76 5.28 10.16 15.40
CA LEU A 76 4.80 8.80 15.58
C LEU A 76 5.75 7.95 16.42
N THR A 77 5.17 7.20 17.35
CA THR A 77 5.85 6.14 18.11
C THR A 77 5.52 4.75 17.55
N GLY A 78 4.43 4.60 16.79
CA GLY A 78 3.97 3.35 16.18
C GLY A 78 3.67 3.48 14.68
N LEU A 79 4.07 2.45 13.92
CA LEU A 79 3.80 2.30 12.48
C LEU A 79 3.74 0.80 12.15
N ALA A 80 2.59 0.31 11.65
CA ALA A 80 2.41 -1.10 11.30
C ALA A 80 1.38 -1.32 10.19
N PHE A 81 1.72 -2.16 9.21
CA PHE A 81 0.73 -2.72 8.28
C PHE A 81 -0.01 -3.90 8.92
N SER A 82 -1.28 -4.10 8.55
CA SER A 82 -1.98 -5.36 8.78
C SER A 82 -1.35 -6.50 7.97
N ARG A 83 -1.57 -7.74 8.40
CA ARG A 83 -0.98 -8.94 7.76
C ARG A 83 -1.39 -9.09 6.29
N ASP A 84 -2.61 -8.67 5.94
CA ASP A 84 -3.14 -8.65 4.57
C ASP A 84 -2.68 -7.43 3.75
N GLY A 85 -1.93 -6.52 4.36
CA GLY A 85 -1.43 -5.30 3.71
C GLY A 85 -2.49 -4.24 3.43
N GLN A 86 -3.76 -4.45 3.83
CA GLN A 86 -4.88 -3.58 3.47
C GLN A 86 -5.09 -2.42 4.45
N ARG A 87 -4.39 -2.41 5.59
CA ARG A 87 -4.52 -1.35 6.61
C ARG A 87 -3.16 -0.90 7.11
N LEU A 88 -3.08 0.38 7.45
CA LEU A 88 -1.92 1.00 8.09
C LEU A 88 -2.32 1.63 9.41
N ALA A 89 -1.70 1.16 10.50
CA ALA A 89 -1.87 1.69 11.84
C ALA A 89 -0.78 2.73 12.16
N LEU A 90 -1.21 3.92 12.57
CA LEU A 90 -0.36 5.03 13.01
C LEU A 90 -0.66 5.34 14.46
N GLY A 91 0.37 5.42 15.31
CA GLY A 91 0.20 5.74 16.72
C GLY A 91 1.24 6.72 17.23
N GLY A 92 0.82 7.62 18.12
CA GLY A 92 1.68 8.63 18.71
C GLY A 92 1.03 9.33 19.91
N PRO A 93 1.77 10.20 20.61
CA PRO A 93 1.23 11.02 21.68
C PRO A 93 0.30 12.13 21.13
N SER A 94 -0.77 12.44 21.87
CA SER A 94 -1.65 13.61 21.64
C SER A 94 -1.56 14.65 22.78
N GLY A 95 -0.76 14.37 23.81
CA GLY A 95 -0.52 15.21 24.98
C GLY A 95 0.40 14.50 25.97
N GLN A 96 0.51 15.03 27.19
CA GLN A 96 1.38 14.45 28.23
C GLN A 96 0.93 13.05 28.71
N THR A 97 -0.37 12.78 28.67
CA THR A 97 -0.98 11.55 29.23
C THR A 97 -1.88 10.81 28.25
N SER A 98 -2.02 11.31 27.01
CA SER A 98 -2.91 10.74 25.99
C SER A 98 -2.16 10.44 24.70
N GLY A 99 -2.66 9.46 23.96
CA GLY A 99 -2.17 9.09 22.64
C GLY A 99 -3.30 9.02 21.61
N PHE A 100 -2.91 8.73 20.37
CA PHE A 100 -3.84 8.42 19.28
C PHE A 100 -3.44 7.11 18.61
N LEU A 101 -4.45 6.47 18.00
CA LEU A 101 -4.29 5.36 17.06
C LEU A 101 -5.20 5.64 15.88
N HIS A 102 -4.63 5.85 14.71
CA HIS A 102 -5.36 5.98 13.45
C HIS A 102 -5.13 4.73 12.60
N ILE A 103 -6.22 4.20 12.02
CA ILE A 103 -6.15 3.09 11.08
C ILE A 103 -6.62 3.61 9.72
N HIS A 104 -5.74 3.52 8.72
CA HIS A 104 -6.04 3.93 7.35
C HIS A 104 -6.22 2.72 6.46
N SER A 105 -7.20 2.79 5.54
CA SER A 105 -7.33 1.81 4.46
C SER A 105 -6.23 2.04 3.44
N MET A 106 -5.43 1.02 3.19
CA MET A 106 -4.39 0.97 2.15
C MET A 106 -4.86 0.17 0.93
N ALA A 107 -6.04 -0.45 1.00
CA ALA A 107 -6.67 -1.02 -0.17
C ALA A 107 -6.80 0.09 -1.22
N PRO A 108 -6.36 -0.14 -2.48
CA PRO A 108 -6.83 0.71 -3.55
C PRO A 108 -8.34 0.69 -3.48
N THR A 109 -8.99 1.85 -3.42
CA THR A 109 -10.42 1.97 -3.67
C THR A 109 -10.61 1.56 -5.13
N SER A 110 -10.63 0.25 -5.40
CA SER A 110 -10.83 -0.26 -6.75
C SER A 110 -12.31 -0.12 -7.05
N VAL A 111 -12.69 1.07 -7.52
CA VAL A 111 -14.00 1.34 -8.08
C VAL A 111 -13.82 1.38 -9.59
N SER A 112 -13.78 0.21 -10.22
CA SER A 112 -13.99 0.14 -11.66
C SER A 112 -15.48 0.28 -11.93
N ASN A 113 -15.90 1.40 -12.52
CA ASN A 113 -17.28 1.58 -12.98
C ASN A 113 -17.34 1.32 -14.49
N ARG A 114 -18.27 0.46 -14.92
CA ARG A 114 -18.58 0.18 -16.34
C ARG A 114 -20.08 0.32 -16.53
N THR A 115 -20.47 1.19 -17.45
CA THR A 115 -21.86 1.30 -17.89
C THR A 115 -22.14 0.22 -18.93
N PHE A 116 -23.22 -0.53 -18.75
CA PHE A 116 -23.76 -1.45 -19.73
C PHE A 116 -24.99 -0.82 -20.38
N GLU A 117 -25.13 -0.95 -21.70
CA GLU A 117 -26.39 -0.60 -22.37
C GLU A 117 -27.42 -1.70 -22.09
N GLY A 118 -28.37 -1.40 -21.19
CA GLY A 118 -29.47 -2.30 -20.80
C GLY A 118 -29.35 -2.88 -19.38
N PRO A 119 -30.39 -3.57 -18.89
CA PRO A 119 -30.44 -4.08 -17.52
C PRO A 119 -29.47 -5.26 -17.31
N VAL A 120 -28.67 -5.20 -16.24
CA VAL A 120 -27.84 -6.32 -15.75
C VAL A 120 -28.77 -7.34 -15.07
N LYS A 121 -28.87 -8.55 -15.61
CA LYS A 121 -29.80 -9.58 -15.08
C LYS A 121 -29.18 -10.52 -14.05
N GLU A 122 -27.88 -10.77 -14.12
CA GLU A 122 -27.21 -11.72 -13.25
C GLU A 122 -25.78 -11.27 -12.93
N ILE A 123 -25.36 -11.50 -11.68
CA ILE A 123 -24.02 -11.19 -11.18
C ILE A 123 -23.53 -12.42 -10.43
N ALA A 124 -22.38 -12.96 -10.83
CA ALA A 124 -21.72 -14.05 -10.13
C ALA A 124 -20.38 -13.59 -9.55
N LEU A 125 -20.09 -14.01 -8.32
CA LEU A 125 -18.83 -13.77 -7.63
C LEU A 125 -17.99 -15.05 -7.64
N THR A 126 -16.73 -14.97 -8.11
CA THR A 126 -15.79 -16.09 -8.00
C THR A 126 -14.83 -15.84 -6.86
N SER A 127 -14.67 -16.79 -5.94
CA SER A 127 -13.69 -16.71 -4.85
C SER A 127 -12.56 -17.70 -5.11
N ALA A 128 -11.44 -17.22 -5.65
CA ALA A 128 -10.20 -18.00 -5.64
C ALA A 128 -8.94 -17.17 -5.37
N SER A 129 -8.92 -15.87 -5.68
CA SER A 129 -7.78 -15.00 -5.32
C SER A 129 -8.04 -13.49 -5.44
N GLY A 130 -9.30 -13.06 -5.60
CA GLY A 130 -9.70 -11.66 -5.68
C GLY A 130 -11.21 -11.55 -5.93
N PRO A 131 -11.85 -10.39 -5.66
CA PRO A 131 -13.26 -10.19 -5.98
C PRO A 131 -13.40 -10.02 -7.50
N LEU A 132 -13.82 -11.08 -8.19
CA LEU A 132 -14.22 -11.02 -9.60
C LEU A 132 -15.75 -11.01 -9.66
N ALA A 133 -16.36 -9.99 -10.27
CA ALA A 133 -17.78 -9.95 -10.58
C ALA A 133 -17.97 -10.12 -12.09
N VAL A 134 -18.72 -11.11 -12.56
CA VAL A 134 -19.10 -11.22 -13.98
C VAL A 134 -20.54 -10.71 -14.14
N ALA A 135 -20.75 -9.77 -15.06
CA ALA A 135 -22.08 -9.26 -15.43
C ALA A 135 -22.38 -9.65 -16.89
N ALA A 136 -23.57 -10.19 -17.16
CA ALA A 136 -24.03 -10.53 -18.50
C ALA A 136 -25.18 -9.62 -18.97
N GLY A 137 -25.06 -9.07 -20.18
CA GLY A 137 -26.07 -8.27 -20.88
C GLY A 137 -26.39 -8.87 -22.26
N HIS A 138 -27.55 -8.54 -22.82
CA HIS A 138 -28.13 -9.20 -24.00
C HIS A 138 -27.43 -8.83 -25.33
N GLU A 139 -26.49 -9.67 -25.75
CA GLU A 139 -26.17 -9.94 -27.16
C GLU A 139 -25.94 -11.46 -27.32
N PRO A 140 -26.09 -12.05 -28.52
CA PRO A 140 -25.86 -13.49 -28.76
C PRO A 140 -24.43 -13.96 -28.46
N GLU A 141 -23.54 -13.04 -28.08
CA GLU A 141 -22.17 -13.30 -27.64
C GLU A 141 -22.05 -12.89 -26.16
N ALA A 142 -21.87 -13.86 -25.27
CA ALA A 142 -21.60 -13.60 -23.86
C ALA A 142 -20.30 -12.79 -23.71
N LYS A 143 -20.41 -11.49 -23.45
CA LYS A 143 -19.24 -10.63 -23.15
C LYS A 143 -18.89 -10.76 -21.67
N ALA A 144 -17.99 -11.68 -21.36
CA ALA A 144 -17.39 -11.77 -20.03
C ALA A 144 -16.35 -10.65 -19.86
N ALA A 145 -16.58 -9.74 -18.92
CA ALA A 145 -15.58 -8.75 -18.53
C ALA A 145 -14.87 -9.18 -17.24
N LEU A 146 -13.53 -9.19 -17.27
CA LEU A 146 -12.70 -9.40 -16.08
C LEU A 146 -12.44 -8.04 -15.41
N PHE A 147 -12.80 -7.91 -14.14
CA PHE A 147 -12.52 -6.73 -13.32
C PHE A 147 -11.35 -7.05 -12.38
N ARG A 148 -10.40 -6.12 -12.23
CA ARG A 148 -9.25 -6.23 -11.32
C ARG A 148 -9.21 -5.04 -10.38
#